data_AF-A0A3S0BGT4-F1
#
_entry.id   AF-A0A3S0BGT4-F1
#
_cell.length_a   1.000
_cell.length_b   1.000
_cell.length_c   1.000
_cell.angle_alpha   90.00
_cell.angle_beta   90.00
_cell.angle_gamma   90.00
#
_symmetry.space_group_name_H-M   'P 1'
#
loop_
_entity.id
_entity.type
_entity.pdbx_description
1 polymer ?
#
loop_
_entity_poly.entity_id
_entity_poly.type
_entity_poly.pdbx_seq_one_letter_code
_entity_poly.pdbx_strand_id
1 'polypeptide(L)'
;GQVAKICNNMLLAIHMIGTAEALNLGTSLGLDAKVLSEIINKSSGRNWSSELYNPFPGVMENVPASRGYSGGFGVDLMLKDLGLAQEAALNAKAATPLGTLARNLYHLHSLAGNGRLDFSSILELLQADD
;
A
#
# COMPACT_ATOMS: atom_id res chain seq x y z
N GLY A 1 20.91 3.75 -9.73
CA GLY A 1 20.36 4.37 -8.51
C GLY A 1 18.86 4.64 -8.63
N GLN A 2 18.48 5.69 -9.37
CA GLN A 2 17.07 6.11 -9.48
C GLN A 2 16.13 5.05 -10.07
N VAL A 3 16.55 4.35 -11.14
CA VAL A 3 15.75 3.27 -11.76
C VAL A 3 15.42 2.14 -10.77
N ALA A 4 16.39 1.72 -9.97
CA ALA A 4 16.16 0.68 -8.96
C ALA A 4 15.16 1.15 -7.88
N LYS A 5 15.26 2.42 -7.47
CA LYS A 5 14.34 3.02 -6.48
C LYS A 5 12.89 3.06 -7.00
N ILE A 6 12.66 3.53 -8.23
CA ILE A 6 11.29 3.64 -8.76
C ILE A 6 10.66 2.26 -8.98
N CYS A 7 11.42 1.26 -9.43
CA CYS A 7 10.94 -0.11 -9.54
C CYS A 7 10.58 -0.69 -8.17
N ASN A 8 11.44 -0.48 -7.17
CA ASN A 8 11.18 -0.91 -5.79
C ASN A 8 9.92 -0.26 -5.22
N ASN A 9 9.78 1.06 -5.35
CA ASN A 9 8.65 1.78 -4.76
C ASN A 9 7.33 1.48 -5.49
N MET A 10 7.38 1.20 -6.80
CA MET A 10 6.22 0.67 -7.53
C MET A 10 5.80 -0.70 -7.00
N LEU A 11 6.74 -1.63 -6.79
CA LEU A 11 6.43 -2.93 -6.21
C LEU A 11 5.90 -2.81 -4.77
N LEU A 12 6.49 -1.91 -3.97
CA LEU A 12 6.02 -1.57 -2.62
C LEU A 12 4.57 -1.11 -2.60
N ALA A 13 4.21 -0.17 -3.49
CA ALA A 13 2.84 0.30 -3.64
C ALA A 13 1.88 -0.84 -3.96
N ILE A 14 2.24 -1.70 -4.92
CA ILE A 14 1.42 -2.84 -5.36
C ILE A 14 1.18 -3.80 -4.19
N HIS A 15 2.23 -4.25 -3.50
CA HIS A 15 2.05 -5.22 -2.43
C HIS A 15 1.47 -4.60 -1.15
N MET A 16 1.59 -3.28 -0.93
CA MET A 16 0.87 -2.59 0.13
C MET A 16 -0.64 -2.60 -0.13
N ILE A 17 -1.06 -2.22 -1.34
CA ILE A 17 -2.47 -2.27 -1.75
C ILE A 17 -2.99 -3.70 -1.65
N GLY A 18 -2.29 -4.68 -2.23
CA GLY A 18 -2.71 -6.07 -2.18
C GLY A 18 -2.78 -6.64 -0.75
N THR A 19 -1.88 -6.20 0.15
CA THR A 19 -1.96 -6.56 1.57
C THR A 19 -3.18 -5.94 2.23
N ALA A 20 -3.46 -4.66 1.97
CA ALA A 20 -4.64 -3.97 2.50
C ALA A 20 -5.95 -4.60 2.00
N GLU A 21 -6.07 -4.90 0.71
CA GLU A 21 -7.22 -5.57 0.11
C GLU A 21 -7.44 -6.97 0.72
N ALA A 22 -6.39 -7.78 0.82
CA ALA A 22 -6.48 -9.13 1.38
C ALA A 22 -6.92 -9.11 2.85
N LEU A 23 -6.38 -8.20 3.65
CA LEU A 23 -6.77 -8.03 5.05
C LEU A 23 -8.21 -7.52 5.16
N ASN A 24 -8.59 -6.50 4.37
CA ASN A 24 -9.93 -5.95 4.38
C ASN A 24 -10.99 -7.00 3.99
N LEU A 25 -10.74 -7.78 2.95
CA LEU A 25 -11.61 -8.88 2.54
C LEU A 25 -11.72 -9.92 3.67
N GLY A 26 -10.59 -10.36 4.22
CA GLY A 26 -10.57 -11.34 5.29
C GLY A 26 -11.34 -10.90 6.54
N THR A 27 -11.18 -9.64 6.95
CA THR A 27 -11.92 -9.09 8.10
C THR A 27 -13.39 -8.91 7.80
N SER A 28 -13.76 -8.53 6.57
CA SER A 28 -15.16 -8.46 6.13
C SER A 28 -15.84 -9.84 6.13
N LEU A 29 -15.06 -10.91 5.99
CA LEU A 29 -15.51 -12.30 6.11
C LEU A 29 -15.46 -12.85 7.54
N GLY A 30 -15.20 -11.99 8.53
CA GLY A 30 -15.22 -12.33 9.96
C GLY A 30 -13.91 -12.90 10.51
N LEU A 31 -12.81 -12.84 9.77
CA LEU A 31 -11.50 -13.20 10.30
C LEU A 31 -10.91 -12.07 11.14
N ASP A 32 -10.18 -12.44 12.19
CA ASP A 32 -9.34 -11.49 12.92
C ASP A 32 -8.12 -11.07 12.07
N ALA A 33 -7.84 -9.78 12.02
CA ALA A 33 -6.77 -9.22 11.20
C ALA A 33 -5.37 -9.70 11.61
N LYS A 34 -5.13 -9.95 12.91
CA LYS A 34 -3.84 -10.48 13.40
C LYS A 34 -3.67 -11.92 12.97
N VAL A 35 -4.70 -12.74 13.17
CA VAL A 35 -4.70 -14.15 12.77
C VAL A 35 -4.44 -14.28 11.27
N LEU A 36 -5.16 -13.51 10.45
CA LEU A 36 -4.94 -13.53 9.00
C LEU A 36 -3.53 -13.05 8.62
N SER A 37 -3.03 -11.99 9.26
CA SER A 37 -1.67 -11.48 9.03
C SER A 37 -0.61 -12.52 9.37
N GLU A 38 -0.77 -13.28 10.47
CA GLU A 38 0.13 -14.37 10.82
C GLU A 38 0.13 -15.49 9.78
N ILE A 39 -1.04 -15.85 9.24
CA ILE A 39 -1.17 -16.86 8.18
C ILE A 39 -0.46 -16.38 6.91
N ILE A 40 -0.71 -15.14 6.47
CA ILE A 40 -0.06 -14.54 5.30
C ILE A 40 1.46 -14.57 5.47
N ASN A 41 1.96 -14.15 6.64
CA ASN A 41 3.40 -14.10 6.94
C ASN A 41 4.07 -15.48 7.08
N LYS A 42 3.31 -16.57 7.18
CA LYS A 42 3.82 -17.95 7.14
C LYS A 42 3.61 -18.64 5.80
N SER A 43 3.03 -17.95 4.83
CA SER A 43 2.59 -18.51 3.54
C SER A 43 3.23 -17.77 2.36
N SER A 44 2.83 -18.14 1.14
CA SER A 44 3.32 -17.54 -0.11
C SER A 44 2.92 -16.07 -0.30
N GLY A 45 1.93 -15.58 0.45
CA GLY A 45 1.48 -14.19 0.41
C GLY A 45 2.39 -13.21 1.15
N ARG A 46 3.37 -13.70 1.93
CA ARG A 46 4.28 -12.85 2.72
C ARG A 46 4.99 -11.85 1.83
N ASN A 47 4.98 -10.60 2.26
CA ASN A 47 5.74 -9.51 1.66
C ASN A 47 6.17 -8.50 2.74
N TRP A 48 6.94 -7.50 2.35
CA TRP A 48 7.45 -6.50 3.31
C TRP A 48 6.33 -5.73 4.03
N SER A 49 5.24 -5.39 3.33
CA SER A 49 4.10 -4.70 3.95
C SER A 49 3.43 -5.56 5.00
N SER A 50 3.20 -6.85 4.74
CA SER A 50 2.54 -7.73 5.72
C SER A 50 3.43 -8.05 6.93
N GLU A 51 4.74 -8.17 6.72
CA GLU A 51 5.71 -8.63 7.73
C GLU A 51 6.25 -7.51 8.61
N LEU A 52 6.49 -6.31 8.05
CA LEU A 52 7.20 -5.23 8.74
C LEU A 52 6.44 -3.89 8.76
N TYR A 53 5.32 -3.77 8.03
CA TYR A 53 4.64 -2.48 7.84
C TYR A 53 3.13 -2.62 7.66
N ASN A 54 2.51 -3.47 8.49
CA ASN A 54 1.14 -3.93 8.27
C ASN A 54 0.15 -2.74 8.25
N PRO A 55 -0.73 -2.63 7.23
CA PRO A 55 -1.60 -1.46 7.07
C PRO A 55 -2.83 -1.47 7.99
N PHE A 56 -3.11 -2.58 8.67
CA PHE A 56 -4.32 -2.72 9.47
C PHE A 56 -4.10 -2.27 10.93
N PRO A 57 -4.88 -1.29 11.44
CA PRO A 57 -4.72 -0.79 12.80
C PRO A 57 -4.84 -1.89 13.85
N GLY A 58 -3.93 -1.89 14.81
CA GLY A 58 -3.92 -2.86 15.90
C GLY A 58 -3.23 -4.19 15.59
N VAL A 59 -2.84 -4.48 14.35
CA VAL A 59 -2.11 -5.72 14.02
C VAL A 59 -0.65 -5.67 14.49
N MET A 60 0.05 -4.57 14.23
CA MET A 60 1.46 -4.41 14.55
C MET A 60 1.69 -3.14 15.37
N GLU A 61 2.48 -3.24 16.43
CA GLU A 61 2.89 -2.08 17.20
C GLU A 61 4.01 -1.31 16.47
N ASN A 62 4.11 0.00 16.69
CA ASN A 62 5.16 0.87 16.13
C ASN A 62 5.11 1.18 14.61
N VAL A 63 4.09 0.73 13.87
CA VAL A 63 3.84 1.16 12.48
C VAL A 63 2.85 2.32 12.39
N PRO A 64 2.80 3.08 11.26
CA PRO A 64 1.87 4.20 11.11
C PRO A 64 0.40 3.84 11.34
N ALA A 65 -0.06 2.66 10.89
CA ALA A 65 -1.43 2.19 11.10
C ALA A 65 -1.86 2.18 12.57
N SER A 66 -0.93 2.03 13.51
CA SER A 66 -1.21 2.02 14.96
C SER A 66 -1.24 3.40 15.60
N ARG A 67 -1.09 4.48 14.82
CA ARG A 67 -1.08 5.87 15.28
C ARG A 67 -1.81 6.79 14.30
N GLY A 68 -2.94 6.32 13.75
CA GLY A 68 -3.77 7.07 12.80
C GLY A 68 -3.00 7.48 11.54
N TYR A 69 -2.14 6.59 11.05
CA TYR A 69 -1.30 6.77 9.86
C TYR A 69 -0.40 8.02 9.88
N SER A 70 -0.08 8.54 11.07
CA SER A 70 0.77 9.71 11.23
C SER A 70 2.27 9.39 11.04
N GLY A 71 2.99 10.34 10.41
CA GLY A 71 4.40 10.20 10.07
C GLY A 71 4.64 9.23 8.91
N GLY A 72 5.76 8.51 8.94
CA GLY A 72 6.07 7.51 7.92
C GLY A 72 6.41 8.10 6.54
N PHE A 73 5.96 7.43 5.48
CA PHE A 73 6.16 7.83 4.08
C PHE A 73 4.84 8.25 3.46
N GLY A 74 4.67 9.56 3.21
CA GLY A 74 3.39 10.14 2.83
C GLY A 74 2.80 9.63 1.50
N VAL A 75 1.47 9.59 1.41
CA VAL A 75 0.71 9.26 0.20
C VAL A 75 1.14 10.09 -1.01
N ASP A 76 1.32 11.40 -0.85
CA ASP A 76 1.76 12.27 -1.96
C ASP A 76 3.19 11.96 -2.43
N LEU A 77 4.05 11.49 -1.53
CA LEU A 77 5.40 11.05 -1.88
C LEU A 77 5.38 9.71 -2.63
N MET A 78 4.52 8.77 -2.20
CA MET A 78 4.31 7.52 -2.93
C MET A 78 3.73 7.80 -4.32
N LEU A 79 2.73 8.67 -4.43
CA LEU A 79 2.13 9.08 -5.69
C LEU A 79 3.17 9.70 -6.63
N LYS A 80 4.06 10.56 -6.12
CA LYS A 80 5.17 11.12 -6.88
C LYS A 80 6.09 10.02 -7.42
N ASP A 81 6.53 9.08 -6.58
CA ASP A 81 7.42 8.00 -7.00
C ASP A 81 6.75 7.07 -8.03
N LEU A 82 5.45 6.82 -7.90
CA LEU A 82 4.66 6.09 -8.91
C LEU A 82 4.52 6.87 -10.22
N GLY A 83 4.41 8.20 -10.17
CA GLY A 83 4.46 9.06 -11.36
C GLY A 83 5.76 8.87 -12.15
N LEU A 84 6.90 8.91 -11.45
CA LEU A 84 8.22 8.64 -12.05
C LEU A 84 8.33 7.22 -12.62
N ALA A 85 7.75 6.23 -11.95
CA ALA A 85 7.71 4.85 -12.45
C ALA A 85 6.91 4.74 -13.77
N GLN A 86 5.77 5.44 -13.87
CA GLN A 86 4.96 5.45 -15.10
C GLN A 86 5.65 6.17 -16.26
N GLU A 87 6.33 7.28 -16.01
CA GLU A 87 7.15 7.97 -17.02
C GLU A 87 8.28 7.05 -17.54
N ALA A 88 8.97 6.35 -16.63
CA ALA A 88 10.00 5.39 -17.00
C ALA A 88 9.44 4.21 -17.81
N ALA A 89 8.27 3.68 -17.43
CA ALA A 89 7.59 2.60 -18.13
C ALA A 89 7.22 3.02 -19.57
N LEU A 90 6.69 4.24 -19.76
CA LEU A 90 6.37 4.78 -21.08
C LEU A 90 7.61 4.91 -21.96
N ASN A 91 8.68 5.49 -21.42
CA ASN A 91 9.95 5.66 -22.15
C ASN A 91 10.58 4.31 -22.53
N ALA A 92 10.48 3.32 -21.65
CA ALA A 92 11.00 1.97 -21.87
C ALA A 92 10.04 1.06 -22.69
N LYS A 93 8.82 1.51 -22.99
CA LYS A 93 7.75 0.70 -23.59
C LYS A 93 7.45 -0.59 -22.79
N ALA A 94 7.56 -0.49 -21.46
CA ALA A 94 7.32 -1.61 -20.55
C ALA A 94 5.88 -1.55 -19.99
N ALA A 95 5.15 -2.67 -20.07
CA ALA A 95 3.82 -2.76 -19.49
C ALA A 95 3.90 -2.86 -17.95
N THR A 96 3.21 -1.97 -17.24
CA THR A 96 3.15 -1.95 -15.76
C THR A 96 1.72 -1.84 -15.24
N PRO A 97 0.77 -2.70 -15.67
CA PRO A 97 -0.66 -2.52 -15.40
C PRO A 97 -1.00 -2.38 -13.92
N LEU A 98 -0.39 -3.19 -13.05
CA LEU A 98 -0.59 -3.09 -11.59
C LEU A 98 0.01 -1.81 -11.01
N GLY A 99 1.15 -1.35 -11.55
CA GLY A 99 1.76 -0.07 -11.14
C GLY A 99 0.91 1.13 -11.57
N THR A 100 0.30 1.07 -12.75
CA THR A 100 -0.65 2.08 -13.23
C THR A 100 -1.90 2.13 -12.33
N LEU A 101 -2.47 0.98 -11.99
CA LEU A 101 -3.59 0.91 -11.05
C LEU A 101 -3.20 1.45 -9.67
N ALA A 102 -2.06 1.03 -9.13
CA ALA A 102 -1.56 1.52 -7.85
C ALA A 102 -1.44 3.05 -7.84
N ARG A 103 -0.86 3.65 -8.88
CA ARG A 103 -0.78 5.11 -9.03
C ARG A 103 -2.15 5.75 -8.94
N ASN A 104 -3.15 5.20 -9.65
CA ASN A 104 -4.50 5.76 -9.67
C ASN A 104 -5.19 5.67 -8.31
N LEU A 105 -5.03 4.56 -7.58
CA LEU A 105 -5.56 4.42 -6.22
C LEU A 105 -4.94 5.41 -5.25
N TYR A 106 -3.61 5.58 -5.27
CA TYR A 106 -2.95 6.62 -4.45
C TYR A 106 -3.34 8.04 -4.87
N HIS A 107 -3.64 8.27 -6.15
CA HIS A 107 -4.15 9.56 -6.61
C HIS A 107 -5.54 9.85 -6.05
N LEU A 108 -6.46 8.87 -6.08
CA LEU A 108 -7.79 9.00 -5.48
C LEU A 108 -7.70 9.27 -3.97
N HIS A 109 -6.83 8.53 -3.27
CA HIS A 109 -6.62 8.71 -1.84
C HIS A 109 -6.05 10.10 -1.50
N SER A 110 -5.08 10.58 -2.28
CA SER A 110 -4.55 11.94 -2.16
C SER A 110 -5.65 13.01 -2.37
N LEU A 111 -6.48 12.86 -3.40
CA LEU A 111 -7.60 13.77 -3.68
C LEU A 111 -8.66 13.78 -2.58
N ALA A 112 -8.82 12.69 -1.84
CA ALA A 112 -9.70 12.63 -0.66
C ALA A 112 -9.15 13.40 0.56
N GLY A 113 -7.99 14.07 0.44
CA GLY A 113 -7.37 14.86 1.51
C GLY A 113 -6.30 14.12 2.31
N ASN A 114 -6.00 12.87 1.94
CA ASN A 114 -5.11 11.99 2.72
C ASN A 114 -3.64 12.06 2.30
N GLY A 115 -3.26 13.05 1.47
CA GLY A 115 -1.89 13.18 0.92
C GLY A 115 -0.76 13.20 1.96
N ARG A 116 -1.05 13.66 3.18
CA ARG A 116 -0.10 13.72 4.30
C ARG A 116 -0.04 12.48 5.18
N LEU A 117 -1.02 11.58 5.08
CA LEU A 117 -1.00 10.33 5.82
C LEU A 117 0.07 9.40 5.23
N ASP A 118 0.55 8.48 6.04
CA ASP A 118 1.43 7.41 5.57
C ASP A 118 0.75 6.59 4.45
N PHE A 119 1.52 6.11 3.47
CA PHE A 119 1.00 5.36 2.32
C PHE A 119 0.25 4.08 2.70
N SER A 120 0.50 3.49 3.88
CA SER A 120 -0.30 2.36 4.40
C SER A 120 -1.75 2.74 4.72
N SER A 121 -2.08 4.03 4.81
CA SER A 121 -3.47 4.53 4.94
C SER A 121 -4.34 4.24 3.72
N ILE A 122 -3.79 3.68 2.64
CA ILE A 122 -4.58 3.24 1.48
C ILE A 122 -5.68 2.24 1.87
N LEU A 123 -5.57 1.58 3.02
CA LEU A 123 -6.66 0.79 3.60
C LEU A 123 -7.93 1.61 3.84
N GLU A 124 -7.83 2.87 4.27
CA GLU A 124 -8.98 3.74 4.52
C GLU A 124 -9.77 4.02 3.23
N LEU A 125 -9.09 4.13 2.08
CA LEU A 125 -9.76 4.24 0.78
C LEU A 125 -10.61 2.99 0.47
N LEU A 126 -10.15 1.81 0.89
CA LEU A 126 -10.81 0.51 0.62
C LEU A 126 -11.94 0.20 1.61
N GLN A 127 -11.95 0.88 2.76
CA GLN A 127 -12.94 0.73 3.83
C GLN A 127 -14.02 1.81 3.82
N ALA A 128 -13.88 2.81 2.95
CA ALA A 128 -14.92 3.81 2.73
C ALA A 128 -16.13 3.14 2.07
N ASP A 129 -17.12 2.76 2.88
CA ASP A 129 -18.50 2.53 2.44
C ASP A 129 -19.24 3.88 2.35
N ASP A 130 -20.15 4.01 1.37
CA ASP A 130 -21.05 5.16 1.15
C ASP A 130 -21.91 5.52 2.38
#